data_AF-A0AA49JSE7-F1
#
_entry.id   AF-A0AA49JSE7-F1
#
_cell.length_a   1.000
_cell.length_b   1.000
_cell.length_c   1.000
_cell.angle_alpha   90.00
_cell.angle_beta   90.00
_cell.angle_gamma   90.00
#
_symmetry.space_group_name_H-M   'P 1'
#
loop_
_entity.id
_entity.type
_entity.pdbx_description
1 polymer ?
#
loop_
_entity_poly.entity_id
_entity_poly.type
_entity_poly.pdbx_seq_one_letter_code
_entity_poly.pdbx_strand_id
1 'polypeptide(L)'
;MRLLRALPLLLTGCIAADVQVIAHRGASWDAPEHTAAAWDLALAQGADWIEQDLQMTRDGQLVVLHDDSLDRTARGPAADCTGLVREKTRAQLANCEVGSWFNAEYPDRAQASYVGARIATLDEVLTRYAGRARFYIETKRPEDAPGMEDSLLAVLRRHGLVGRGAQEGRVLVQSFSPASLRRLHALEPRLQLVQLWDDDIAPDRLEALLDSVRAYAVGFGPARRLVSQRLVDAAHARGLDVHPYTVNAEPVMAFLFDLGVDGMFTDRPAALRAMLRR
;
A
#
# COMPACT_ATOMS: atom_id res chain seq x y z
N MET A 1 -54.57 -34.71 3.65
CA MET A 1 -53.53 -34.46 2.63
C MET A 1 -52.95 -33.07 2.86
N ARG A 2 -51.78 -32.96 3.50
CA ARG A 2 -51.05 -31.69 3.68
C ARG A 2 -50.18 -31.47 2.43
N LEU A 3 -50.45 -30.41 1.67
CA LEU A 3 -49.54 -29.98 0.59
C LEU A 3 -48.30 -29.33 1.21
N LEU A 4 -47.13 -29.94 1.00
CA LEU A 4 -45.85 -29.26 1.19
C LEU A 4 -45.67 -28.23 0.07
N ARG A 5 -45.54 -26.95 0.43
CA ARG A 5 -44.99 -25.93 -0.46
C ARG A 5 -43.47 -26.03 -0.42
N ALA A 6 -42.86 -26.33 -1.56
CA ALA A 6 -41.42 -26.24 -1.73
C ALA A 6 -40.99 -24.77 -1.57
N LEU A 7 -40.06 -24.51 -0.66
CA LEU A 7 -39.37 -23.23 -0.54
C LEU A 7 -38.34 -23.15 -1.69
N PRO A 8 -38.25 -22.03 -2.43
CA PRO A 8 -37.22 -21.89 -3.44
C PRO A 8 -35.85 -21.77 -2.76
N LEU A 9 -34.91 -22.59 -3.21
CA LEU A 9 -33.50 -22.49 -2.88
C LEU A 9 -32.99 -21.15 -3.42
N LEU A 10 -32.81 -20.17 -2.55
CA LEU A 10 -32.07 -18.95 -2.88
C LEU A 10 -30.63 -19.37 -3.12
N LEU A 11 -30.23 -19.43 -4.39
CA LEU A 11 -28.83 -19.38 -4.80
C LEU A 11 -28.28 -18.05 -4.28
N THR A 12 -27.62 -18.08 -3.13
CA THR A 12 -26.73 -17.02 -2.68
C THR A 12 -25.63 -16.93 -3.72
N GLY A 13 -25.82 -16.07 -4.72
CA GLY A 13 -24.71 -15.65 -5.57
C GLY A 13 -23.63 -15.11 -4.64
N CYS A 14 -22.41 -15.66 -4.73
CA CYS A 14 -21.25 -14.96 -4.21
C CYS A 14 -21.28 -13.56 -4.81
N ILE A 15 -21.51 -12.56 -3.97
CA ILE A 15 -21.14 -11.19 -4.32
C ILE A 15 -19.63 -11.30 -4.51
N ALA A 16 -19.15 -11.24 -5.75
CA ALA A 16 -17.73 -11.05 -6.00
C ALA A 16 -17.35 -9.80 -5.21
N ALA A 17 -16.43 -9.93 -4.25
CA ALA A 17 -15.92 -8.77 -3.55
C ALA A 17 -15.34 -7.81 -4.60
N ASP A 18 -15.68 -6.52 -4.52
CA ASP A 18 -15.17 -5.52 -5.45
C ASP A 18 -13.64 -5.45 -5.33
N VAL A 19 -12.93 -5.78 -6.40
CA VAL A 19 -11.45 -5.70 -6.46
C VAL A 19 -11.01 -4.27 -6.16
N GLN A 20 -10.16 -4.13 -5.16
CA GLN A 20 -9.71 -2.82 -4.68
C GLN A 20 -8.60 -2.23 -5.56
N VAL A 21 -8.74 -0.94 -5.89
CA VAL A 21 -7.74 -0.15 -6.62
C VAL A 21 -6.80 0.49 -5.61
N ILE A 22 -5.59 -0.05 -5.49
CA ILE A 22 -4.56 0.46 -4.57
C ILE A 22 -3.55 1.28 -5.38
N ALA A 23 -3.57 2.60 -5.20
CA ALA A 23 -2.69 3.51 -5.95
C ALA A 23 -1.27 3.48 -5.39
N HIS A 24 -0.40 2.68 -6.01
CA HIS A 24 0.98 2.46 -5.61
C HIS A 24 1.77 3.77 -5.70
N ARG A 25 2.13 4.32 -4.53
CA ARG A 25 2.75 5.65 -4.38
C ARG A 25 1.91 6.81 -4.95
N GLY A 26 0.59 6.62 -5.04
CA GLY A 26 -0.34 7.50 -5.76
C GLY A 26 -0.52 7.09 -7.24
N ALA A 27 -0.96 8.02 -8.09
CA ALA A 27 -1.02 7.80 -9.54
C ALA A 27 0.39 7.97 -10.14
N SER A 28 1.32 7.14 -9.69
CA SER A 28 2.77 7.27 -9.90
C SER A 28 3.20 7.05 -11.36
N TRP A 29 2.31 6.55 -12.21
CA TRP A 29 2.51 6.59 -13.66
C TRP A 29 2.35 8.01 -14.21
N ASP A 30 1.45 8.82 -13.66
CA ASP A 30 1.07 10.12 -14.23
C ASP A 30 1.69 11.32 -13.49
N ALA A 31 2.15 11.12 -12.26
CA ALA A 31 2.65 12.16 -11.37
C ALA A 31 3.84 11.67 -10.52
N PRO A 32 4.70 12.56 -10.00
CA PRO A 32 5.83 12.17 -9.15
C PRO A 32 5.35 11.41 -7.92
N GLU A 33 5.90 10.20 -7.73
CA GLU A 33 5.54 9.30 -6.64
C GLU A 33 5.62 9.96 -5.26
N HIS A 34 4.74 9.55 -4.34
CA HIS A 34 4.72 10.04 -2.94
C HIS A 34 4.59 11.57 -2.80
N THR A 35 3.87 12.20 -3.72
CA THR A 35 3.54 13.63 -3.66
C THR A 35 2.03 13.85 -3.58
N ALA A 36 1.64 15.05 -3.12
CA ALA A 36 0.24 15.45 -3.15
C ALA A 36 -0.37 15.39 -4.56
N ALA A 37 0.38 15.72 -5.61
CA ALA A 37 -0.09 15.60 -6.98
C ALA A 37 -0.46 14.15 -7.35
N ALA A 38 0.37 13.18 -6.96
CA ALA A 38 0.09 11.76 -7.23
C ALA A 38 -1.11 11.22 -6.43
N TRP A 39 -1.24 11.58 -5.15
CA TRP A 39 -2.39 11.13 -4.34
C TRP A 39 -3.70 11.83 -4.72
N ASP A 40 -3.66 13.14 -4.98
CA ASP A 40 -4.83 13.90 -5.43
C ASP A 40 -5.36 13.32 -6.77
N LEU A 41 -4.45 13.02 -7.70
CA LEU A 41 -4.79 12.40 -8.97
C LEU A 41 -5.32 10.97 -8.78
N ALA A 42 -4.69 10.15 -7.94
CA ALA A 42 -5.18 8.79 -7.66
C ALA A 42 -6.62 8.76 -7.15
N LEU A 43 -6.96 9.63 -6.20
CA LEU A 43 -8.32 9.76 -5.67
C LEU A 43 -9.30 10.22 -6.77
N ALA A 44 -8.90 11.19 -7.59
CA ALA A 44 -9.70 11.63 -8.74
C ALA A 44 -9.91 10.54 -9.80
N GLN A 45 -8.93 9.64 -9.96
CA GLN A 45 -9.00 8.47 -10.83
C GLN A 45 -9.79 7.30 -10.21
N GLY A 46 -10.28 7.46 -8.98
CA GLY A 46 -11.13 6.49 -8.28
C GLY A 46 -10.37 5.37 -7.57
N ALA A 47 -9.15 5.64 -7.09
CA ALA A 47 -8.45 4.71 -6.21
C ALA A 47 -9.20 4.54 -4.87
N ASP A 48 -9.25 3.31 -4.36
CA ASP A 48 -9.81 3.00 -3.03
C ASP A 48 -8.81 3.32 -1.91
N TRP A 49 -7.51 3.20 -2.23
CA TRP A 49 -6.41 3.44 -1.31
C TRP A 49 -5.34 4.31 -1.94
N ILE A 50 -4.72 5.15 -1.13
CA ILE A 50 -3.44 5.75 -1.43
C ILE A 50 -2.34 5.04 -0.64
N GLU A 51 -1.27 4.65 -1.31
CA GLU A 51 -0.15 3.90 -0.70
C GLU A 51 1.00 4.86 -0.29
N GLN A 52 1.68 4.52 0.80
CA GLN A 52 2.81 5.27 1.37
C GLN A 52 3.94 4.33 1.80
N ASP A 53 5.13 4.52 1.24
CA ASP A 53 6.36 3.92 1.74
C ASP A 53 6.97 4.77 2.84
N LEU A 54 7.27 4.18 4.00
CA LEU A 54 7.92 4.92 5.08
C LEU A 54 9.45 4.81 5.03
N GLN A 55 10.09 5.94 5.29
CA GLN A 55 11.48 6.03 5.75
C GLN A 55 11.51 6.80 7.08
N MET A 56 12.62 6.66 7.81
CA MET A 56 12.84 7.38 9.06
C MET A 56 14.07 8.27 8.97
N THR A 57 13.92 9.53 9.35
CA THR A 57 15.02 10.49 9.45
C THR A 57 15.89 10.22 10.67
N ARG A 58 17.09 10.80 10.71
CA ARG A 58 18.02 10.71 11.84
C ARG A 58 17.42 11.19 13.17
N ASP A 59 16.52 12.17 13.10
CA ASP A 59 15.78 12.73 14.23
C ASP A 59 14.41 12.05 14.47
N GLY A 60 14.22 10.84 13.93
CA GLY A 60 13.10 9.95 14.25
C GLY A 60 11.76 10.34 13.62
N GLN A 61 11.75 11.17 12.58
CA GLN A 61 10.52 11.56 11.88
C GLN A 61 10.22 10.56 10.75
N LEU A 62 8.96 10.15 10.63
CA LEU A 62 8.49 9.33 9.51
C LEU A 62 8.21 10.21 8.29
N VAL A 63 8.93 9.94 7.21
CA VAL A 63 8.76 10.59 5.90
C VAL A 63 8.32 9.57 4.86
N VAL A 64 7.63 10.05 3.84
CA VAL A 64 7.10 9.18 2.78
C VAL A 64 8.01 9.23 1.56
N LEU A 65 8.74 8.14 1.32
CA LEU A 65 9.70 7.97 0.24
C LEU A 65 10.00 6.48 0.07
N HIS A 66 10.10 5.98 -1.15
CA HIS A 66 10.29 4.53 -1.38
C HIS A 66 11.71 4.05 -1.02
N ASP A 67 12.70 4.66 -1.65
CA ASP A 67 14.11 4.26 -1.54
C ASP A 67 14.70 4.58 -0.16
N ASP A 68 15.78 3.91 0.23
CA ASP A 68 16.56 4.27 1.42
C ASP A 68 17.40 5.55 1.22
N SER A 69 17.65 5.91 -0.04
CA SER A 69 18.41 7.08 -0.48
C SER A 69 17.53 8.13 -1.18
N LEU A 70 18.02 9.36 -1.17
CA LEU A 70 17.36 10.51 -1.81
C LEU A 70 17.69 10.62 -3.31
N ASP A 71 18.67 9.88 -3.79
CA ASP A 71 19.40 10.19 -5.02
C ASP A 71 18.54 10.11 -6.29
N ARG A 72 17.56 9.19 -6.31
CA ARG A 72 16.67 9.02 -7.47
C ARG A 72 15.70 10.20 -7.60
N THR A 73 14.98 10.51 -6.53
CA THR A 73 13.80 11.38 -6.56
C THR A 73 14.04 12.80 -6.05
N ALA A 74 15.04 13.05 -5.21
CA ALA A 74 15.26 14.36 -4.61
C ALA A 74 16.18 15.26 -5.45
N ARG A 75 15.89 16.57 -5.45
CA ARG A 75 16.68 17.64 -6.04
C ARG A 75 16.86 18.76 -5.01
N GLY A 76 17.99 19.46 -5.05
CA GLY A 76 18.32 20.51 -4.10
C GLY A 76 19.80 20.49 -3.71
N PRO A 77 20.20 21.17 -2.63
CA PRO A 77 21.57 21.16 -2.14
C PRO A 77 22.03 19.74 -1.81
N ALA A 78 23.17 19.29 -2.37
CA ALA A 78 23.67 17.93 -2.17
C ALA A 78 23.91 17.57 -0.69
N ALA A 79 24.27 18.55 0.14
CA ALA A 79 24.43 18.34 1.59
C ALA A 79 23.15 17.79 2.25
N ASP A 80 21.97 18.13 1.72
CA ASP A 80 20.68 17.74 2.27
C ASP A 80 19.98 16.67 1.43
N CYS A 81 20.08 16.75 0.10
CA CYS A 81 19.20 16.03 -0.84
C CYS A 81 19.86 14.86 -1.59
N THR A 82 20.99 14.35 -1.09
CA THR A 82 21.62 13.12 -1.58
C THR A 82 22.03 12.22 -0.41
N GLY A 83 22.18 10.93 -0.68
CA GLY A 83 22.53 9.89 0.30
C GLY A 83 21.32 9.39 1.10
N LEU A 84 21.62 8.70 2.21
CA LEU A 84 20.61 7.95 2.96
C LEU A 84 19.67 8.85 3.77
N VAL A 85 18.37 8.54 3.74
CA VAL A 85 17.34 9.28 4.50
C VAL A 85 17.63 9.25 6.01
N ARG A 86 18.08 8.10 6.53
CA ARG A 86 18.41 7.90 7.95
C ARG A 86 19.59 8.74 8.45
N GLU A 87 20.34 9.39 7.56
CA GLU A 87 21.45 10.28 7.90
C GLU A 87 21.04 11.76 7.94
N LYS A 88 19.86 12.09 7.42
CA LYS A 88 19.32 13.46 7.35
C LYS A 88 18.31 13.71 8.45
N THR A 89 18.22 14.96 8.90
CA THR A 89 17.12 15.43 9.77
C THR A 89 15.91 15.86 8.93
N ARG A 90 14.72 15.92 9.53
CA ARG A 90 13.53 16.45 8.85
C ARG A 90 13.72 17.88 8.34
N ALA A 91 14.46 18.70 9.08
CA ALA A 91 14.78 20.07 8.69
C ALA A 91 15.63 20.14 7.42
N GLN A 92 16.59 19.22 7.25
CA GLN A 92 17.38 19.12 6.02
C GLN A 92 16.52 18.67 4.84
N LEU A 93 15.68 17.64 5.03
CA LEU A 93 14.80 17.14 3.97
C LEU A 93 13.76 18.17 3.51
N ALA A 94 13.44 19.19 4.31
CA ALA A 94 12.58 20.30 3.90
C ALA A 94 13.15 21.10 2.72
N ASN A 95 14.48 21.07 2.52
CA ASN A 95 15.14 21.75 1.42
C ASN A 95 15.03 20.99 0.09
N CYS A 96 14.58 19.73 0.12
CA CYS A 96 14.54 18.86 -1.04
C CYS A 96 13.23 19.00 -1.82
N GLU A 97 13.36 18.94 -3.14
CA GLU A 97 12.28 18.98 -4.11
C GLU A 97 12.17 17.62 -4.81
N VAL A 98 10.97 17.06 -4.94
CA VAL A 98 10.74 15.67 -5.38
C VAL A 98 9.76 15.53 -6.55
N GLY A 99 9.53 16.61 -7.30
CA GLY A 99 8.69 16.59 -8.49
C GLY A 99 9.45 16.77 -9.80
N SER A 100 10.54 17.56 -9.82
CA SER A 100 11.26 17.85 -11.08
C SER A 100 11.92 16.62 -11.71
N TRP A 101 12.32 15.63 -10.90
CA TRP A 101 12.89 14.38 -11.40
C TRP A 101 11.94 13.66 -12.36
N PHE A 102 10.63 13.67 -12.04
CA PHE A 102 9.61 13.00 -12.83
C PHE A 102 9.47 13.67 -14.20
N ASN A 103 9.49 15.01 -14.24
CA ASN A 103 9.44 15.74 -15.51
C ASN A 103 10.65 15.46 -16.40
N ALA A 104 11.84 15.28 -15.81
CA ALA A 104 13.05 14.96 -16.55
C ALA A 104 13.04 13.53 -17.10
N GLU A 105 12.57 12.56 -16.30
CA GLU A 105 12.50 11.15 -16.67
C GLU A 105 11.35 10.87 -17.65
N TYR A 106 10.23 11.58 -17.51
CA TYR A 106 8.99 11.34 -18.25
C TYR A 106 8.46 12.61 -18.91
N PRO A 107 9.15 13.13 -19.93
CA PRO A 107 8.81 14.41 -20.56
C PRO A 107 7.39 14.44 -21.15
N ASP A 108 6.88 13.32 -21.65
CA ASP A 108 5.52 13.23 -22.22
C ASP A 108 4.40 13.38 -21.18
N ARG A 109 4.73 13.25 -19.89
CA ARG A 109 3.80 13.37 -18.75
C ARG A 109 4.18 14.51 -17.82
N ALA A 110 5.16 15.33 -18.23
CA ALA A 110 5.67 16.41 -17.41
C ALA A 110 4.60 17.49 -17.19
N GLN A 111 4.55 18.03 -15.97
CA GLN A 111 3.72 19.19 -15.67
C GLN A 111 4.52 20.22 -14.88
N ALA A 112 4.34 21.50 -15.21
CA ALA A 112 4.99 22.59 -14.48
C ALA A 112 4.60 22.61 -13.00
N SER A 113 3.37 22.19 -12.68
CA SER A 113 2.84 22.08 -11.31
C SER A 113 3.52 21.03 -10.45
N TYR A 114 4.27 20.09 -11.04
CA TYR A 114 5.01 19.09 -10.28
C TYR A 114 6.26 19.69 -9.63
N VAL A 115 6.85 20.73 -10.24
CA VAL A 115 8.05 21.38 -9.72
C VAL A 115 7.74 22.09 -8.41
N GLY A 116 8.56 21.81 -7.39
CA GLY A 116 8.43 22.39 -6.05
C GLY A 116 7.78 21.45 -5.04
N ALA A 117 7.36 20.24 -5.45
CA ALA A 117 6.86 19.23 -4.54
C ALA A 117 7.91 18.89 -3.48
N ARG A 118 7.49 18.68 -2.22
CA ARG A 118 8.40 18.43 -1.08
C ARG A 118 8.19 17.03 -0.53
N ILE A 119 9.23 16.48 0.11
CA ILE A 119 9.13 15.23 0.88
C ILE A 119 8.15 15.47 2.03
N ALA A 120 7.06 14.72 2.06
CA ALA A 120 6.05 14.81 3.11
C ALA A 120 6.41 13.89 4.28
N THR A 121 6.03 14.32 5.49
CA THR A 121 5.92 13.43 6.65
C THR A 121 4.62 12.64 6.58
N LEU A 122 4.59 11.47 7.22
CA LEU A 122 3.33 10.74 7.36
C LEU A 122 2.25 11.59 8.06
N ASP A 123 2.64 12.40 9.05
CA ASP A 123 1.70 13.28 9.77
C ASP A 123 1.05 14.33 8.85
N GLU A 124 1.83 14.95 7.96
CA GLU A 124 1.32 15.88 6.94
C GLU A 124 0.37 15.18 5.96
N VAL A 125 0.69 13.94 5.54
CA VAL A 125 -0.18 13.14 4.66
C VAL A 125 -1.50 12.83 5.36
N LEU A 126 -1.48 12.27 6.57
CA LEU A 126 -2.70 11.93 7.29
C LEU A 126 -3.55 13.18 7.59
N THR A 127 -2.93 14.29 7.98
CA THR A 127 -3.61 15.58 8.19
C THR A 127 -4.39 16.01 6.93
N ARG A 128 -3.79 15.85 5.75
CA ARG A 128 -4.39 16.28 4.48
C ARG A 128 -5.50 15.34 3.99
N TYR A 129 -5.38 14.02 4.23
CA TYR A 129 -6.21 13.03 3.53
C TYR A 129 -7.14 12.19 4.43
N ALA A 130 -7.01 12.21 5.76
CA ALA A 130 -7.74 11.27 6.64
C ALA A 130 -9.27 11.39 6.61
N GLY A 131 -9.80 12.53 6.15
CA GLY A 131 -11.23 12.74 5.94
C GLY A 131 -11.78 12.25 4.60
N ARG A 132 -10.94 11.80 3.66
CA ARG A 132 -11.37 11.47 2.28
C ARG A 132 -10.64 10.31 1.61
N ALA A 133 -9.68 9.68 2.29
CA ALA A 133 -8.90 8.58 1.76
C ALA A 133 -8.73 7.46 2.79
N ARG A 134 -8.44 6.27 2.28
CA ARG A 134 -7.92 5.15 3.05
C ARG A 134 -6.43 5.00 2.75
N PHE A 135 -5.66 4.54 3.72
CA PHE A 135 -4.19 4.51 3.65
C PHE A 135 -3.65 3.08 3.65
N TYR A 136 -2.68 2.84 2.79
CA TYR A 136 -1.94 1.59 2.72
C TYR A 136 -0.47 1.89 2.98
N ILE A 137 -0.02 1.67 4.22
CA ILE A 137 1.26 2.21 4.70
C ILE A 137 2.27 1.07 4.82
N GLU A 138 3.41 1.19 4.15
CA GLU A 138 4.50 0.21 4.24
C GLU A 138 5.52 0.59 5.33
N THR A 139 5.84 -0.37 6.22
CA THR A 139 7.02 -0.30 7.11
C THR A 139 8.20 -1.05 6.51
N LYS A 140 9.41 -0.55 6.79
CA LYS A 140 10.67 -1.22 6.44
C LYS A 140 11.09 -2.21 7.54
N ARG A 141 12.21 -2.90 7.35
CA ARG A 141 12.70 -3.86 8.34
C ARG A 141 13.12 -3.13 9.64
N PRO A 142 12.85 -3.70 10.83
CA PRO A 142 13.16 -3.04 12.10
C PRO A 142 14.65 -2.66 12.28
N GLU A 143 15.56 -3.42 11.68
CA GLU A 143 17.00 -3.16 11.68
C GLU A 143 17.41 -1.93 10.86
N ASP A 144 16.66 -1.60 9.81
CA ASP A 144 16.95 -0.47 8.92
C ASP A 144 16.39 0.84 9.52
N ALA A 145 15.32 0.75 10.31
CA ALA A 145 14.69 1.88 10.98
C ALA A 145 14.19 1.52 12.41
N PRO A 146 15.10 1.40 13.39
CA PRO A 146 14.71 1.07 14.77
C PRO A 146 13.70 2.06 15.35
N GLY A 147 12.58 1.55 15.88
CA GLY A 147 11.51 2.37 16.46
C GLY A 147 10.48 2.91 15.46
N MET A 148 10.53 2.46 14.20
CA MET A 148 9.53 2.80 13.17
C MET A 148 8.12 2.39 13.56
N GLU A 149 7.92 1.20 14.10
CA GLU A 149 6.60 0.73 14.51
C GLU A 149 6.00 1.60 15.62
N ASP A 150 6.80 1.94 16.65
CA ASP A 150 6.36 2.80 17.74
C ASP A 150 6.01 4.22 17.25
N SER A 151 6.83 4.76 16.34
CA SER A 151 6.60 6.06 15.71
C SER A 151 5.35 6.06 14.84
N LEU A 152 5.13 4.99 14.08
CA LEU A 152 3.93 4.81 13.24
C LEU A 152 2.68 4.76 14.11
N LEU A 153 2.68 3.94 15.17
CA LEU A 153 1.54 3.85 16.08
C LEU A 153 1.28 5.18 16.78
N ALA A 154 2.32 5.94 17.14
CA ALA A 154 2.16 7.27 17.72
C ALA A 154 1.49 8.25 16.73
N VAL A 155 1.89 8.23 15.45
CA VAL A 155 1.26 9.04 14.39
C VAL A 155 -0.19 8.60 14.19
N LEU A 156 -0.46 7.30 14.00
CA LEU A 156 -1.82 6.80 13.79
C LEU A 156 -2.75 7.09 14.99
N ARG A 157 -2.24 7.04 16.23
CA ARG A 157 -2.99 7.43 17.44
C ARG A 157 -3.41 8.90 17.41
N ARG A 158 -2.53 9.82 17.02
CA ARG A 158 -2.87 11.25 16.91
C ARG A 158 -3.98 11.52 15.91
N HIS A 159 -4.02 10.74 14.83
CA HIS A 159 -5.04 10.83 13.78
C HIS A 159 -6.29 9.98 14.05
N GLY A 160 -6.36 9.31 15.21
CA GLY A 160 -7.51 8.47 15.58
C GLY A 160 -7.68 7.23 14.71
N LEU A 161 -6.61 6.75 14.06
CA LEU A 161 -6.62 5.63 13.12
C LEU A 161 -6.26 4.28 13.75
N VAL A 162 -6.03 4.23 15.06
CA VAL A 162 -5.92 2.98 15.83
C VAL A 162 -7.11 2.80 16.77
N GLY A 163 -7.18 1.66 17.47
CA GLY A 163 -8.27 1.37 18.40
C GLY A 163 -9.61 1.22 17.67
N ARG A 164 -10.55 2.16 17.86
CA ARG A 164 -11.83 2.16 17.12
C ARG A 164 -11.64 2.53 15.65
N GLY A 165 -10.77 3.49 15.33
CA GLY A 165 -10.54 3.91 13.94
C GLY A 165 -9.92 2.80 13.08
N ALA A 166 -9.15 1.89 13.69
CA ALA A 166 -8.63 0.71 12.99
C ALA A 166 -9.76 -0.22 12.51
N GLN A 167 -10.86 -0.32 13.27
CA GLN A 167 -12.00 -1.18 12.92
C GLN A 167 -12.82 -0.64 11.75
N GLU A 168 -12.65 0.64 11.40
CA GLU A 168 -13.30 1.25 10.24
C GLU A 168 -12.57 0.91 8.93
N GLY A 169 -11.47 0.14 8.98
CA GLY A 169 -10.75 -0.31 7.79
C GLY A 169 -10.16 0.85 6.96
N ARG A 170 -9.84 1.96 7.61
CA ARG A 170 -9.25 3.16 6.97
C ARG A 170 -7.73 3.08 6.80
N VAL A 171 -7.07 2.13 7.48
CA VAL A 171 -5.63 1.93 7.40
C VAL A 171 -5.32 0.44 7.31
N LEU A 172 -4.53 0.07 6.30
CA LEU A 172 -3.78 -1.17 6.24
C LEU A 172 -2.30 -0.84 6.41
N VAL A 173 -1.60 -1.66 7.20
CA VAL A 173 -0.13 -1.59 7.29
C VAL A 173 0.47 -2.83 6.65
N GLN A 174 1.46 -2.64 5.78
CA GLN A 174 2.18 -3.72 5.13
C GLN A 174 3.66 -3.71 5.42
N SER A 175 4.29 -4.87 5.26
CA SER A 175 5.73 -4.99 5.29
C SER A 175 6.17 -6.28 4.65
N PHE A 176 7.37 -6.28 4.08
CA PHE A 176 8.10 -7.51 3.78
C PHE A 176 8.57 -8.22 5.04
N SER A 177 8.75 -7.50 6.15
CA SER A 177 9.26 -8.06 7.41
C SER A 177 8.15 -8.68 8.26
N PRO A 178 8.11 -10.02 8.44
CA PRO A 178 7.17 -10.64 9.37
C PRO A 178 7.42 -10.18 10.82
N ALA A 179 8.67 -9.82 11.16
CA ALA A 179 9.02 -9.32 12.48
C ALA A 179 8.37 -7.95 12.77
N SER A 180 8.38 -7.04 11.79
CA SER A 180 7.70 -5.74 11.90
C SER A 180 6.19 -5.91 12.11
N LEU A 181 5.54 -6.76 11.29
CA LEU A 181 4.10 -7.02 11.38
C LEU A 181 3.71 -7.70 12.69
N ARG A 182 4.47 -8.70 13.14
CA ARG A 182 4.20 -9.36 14.44
C ARG A 182 4.38 -8.39 15.62
N ARG A 183 5.36 -7.47 15.55
CA ARG A 183 5.51 -6.41 16.55
C ARG A 183 4.30 -5.48 16.57
N LEU A 184 3.86 -5.00 15.41
CA LEU A 184 2.66 -4.17 15.29
C LEU A 184 1.41 -4.91 15.80
N HIS A 185 1.25 -6.18 15.46
CA HIS A 185 0.14 -7.01 15.92
C HIS A 185 0.13 -7.17 17.44
N ALA A 186 1.30 -7.34 18.07
CA ALA A 186 1.39 -7.44 19.53
C ALA A 186 1.06 -6.12 20.24
N LEU A 187 1.43 -4.98 19.64
CA LEU A 187 1.19 -3.65 20.20
C LEU A 187 -0.24 -3.15 19.96
N GLU A 188 -0.82 -3.43 18.79
CA GLU A 188 -2.16 -3.01 18.38
C GLU A 188 -2.88 -4.14 17.62
N PRO A 189 -3.44 -5.15 18.32
CA PRO A 189 -4.02 -6.34 17.68
C PRO A 189 -5.21 -6.10 16.74
N ARG A 190 -5.81 -4.90 16.78
CA ARG A 190 -6.92 -4.50 15.90
C ARG A 190 -6.45 -3.82 14.61
N LEU A 191 -5.19 -3.44 14.53
CA LEU A 191 -4.62 -2.88 13.30
C LEU A 191 -4.60 -3.97 12.23
N GLN A 192 -5.15 -3.66 11.06
CA GLN A 192 -5.17 -4.59 9.95
C GLN A 192 -3.82 -4.59 9.23
N LEU A 193 -3.26 -5.77 9.06
CA LEU A 193 -1.91 -5.98 8.56
C LEU A 193 -1.92 -6.82 7.29
N VAL A 194 -0.97 -6.54 6.38
CA VAL A 194 -0.77 -7.32 5.14
C VAL A 194 0.69 -7.73 5.00
N GLN A 195 0.93 -9.03 4.84
CA GLN A 195 2.28 -9.56 4.60
C GLN A 195 2.64 -9.42 3.12
N LEU A 196 3.70 -8.66 2.81
CA LEU A 196 4.27 -8.61 1.47
C LEU A 196 5.19 -9.81 1.22
N TRP A 197 5.24 -10.29 -0.01
CA TRP A 197 6.04 -11.47 -0.34
C TRP A 197 6.59 -11.43 -1.76
N ASP A 198 7.90 -11.62 -1.89
CA ASP A 198 8.58 -11.65 -3.19
C ASP A 198 9.27 -12.99 -3.48
N ASP A 199 9.59 -13.80 -2.47
CA ASP A 199 10.35 -15.04 -2.69
C ASP A 199 9.48 -16.15 -3.31
N ASP A 200 10.09 -17.00 -4.13
CA ASP A 200 9.41 -18.17 -4.67
C ASP A 200 8.89 -19.08 -3.55
N ILE A 201 7.66 -19.56 -3.72
CA ILE A 201 6.99 -20.42 -2.72
C ILE A 201 6.97 -21.84 -3.25
N ALA A 202 7.73 -22.72 -2.61
CA ALA A 202 7.68 -24.14 -2.92
C ALA A 202 6.23 -24.67 -2.69
N PRO A 203 5.66 -25.49 -3.60
CA PRO A 203 4.25 -25.88 -3.53
C PRO A 203 3.83 -26.59 -2.23
N ASP A 204 4.74 -27.31 -1.59
CA ASP A 204 4.53 -27.99 -0.30
C ASP A 204 4.66 -27.05 0.91
N ARG A 205 5.15 -25.83 0.70
CA ARG A 205 5.35 -24.80 1.74
C ARG A 205 4.26 -23.73 1.76
N LEU A 206 3.49 -23.59 0.68
CA LEU A 206 2.46 -22.56 0.52
C LEU A 206 1.46 -22.55 1.68
N GLU A 207 0.87 -23.70 1.99
CA GLU A 207 -0.14 -23.82 3.04
C GLU A 207 0.40 -23.40 4.40
N ALA A 208 1.58 -23.90 4.77
CA ALA A 208 2.24 -23.59 6.05
C ALA A 208 2.66 -22.12 6.14
N LEU A 209 3.08 -21.51 5.03
CA LEU A 209 3.36 -20.07 4.96
C LEU A 209 2.08 -19.27 5.25
N LEU A 210 0.98 -19.58 4.56
CA LEU A 210 -0.28 -18.85 4.73
C LEU A 210 -0.90 -19.07 6.12
N ASP A 211 -0.75 -20.26 6.71
CA ASP A 211 -1.14 -20.52 8.10
C ASP A 211 -0.35 -19.65 9.09
N SER A 212 0.94 -19.45 8.84
CA SER A 212 1.79 -18.57 9.65
C SER A 212 1.37 -17.10 9.50
N VAL A 213 1.02 -16.67 8.28
CA VAL A 213 0.59 -15.29 7.97
C VAL A 213 -0.75 -14.96 8.61
N ARG A 214 -1.75 -15.85 8.53
CA ARG A 214 -3.09 -15.60 9.09
C ARG A 214 -3.09 -15.38 10.60
N ALA A 215 -2.03 -15.78 11.29
CA ALA A 215 -1.90 -15.58 12.73
C ALA A 215 -1.72 -14.10 13.13
N TYR A 216 -1.39 -13.21 12.19
CA TYR A 216 -1.17 -11.78 12.48
C TYR A 216 -1.67 -10.83 11.39
N ALA A 217 -1.93 -11.31 10.18
CA ALA A 217 -2.34 -10.49 9.04
C ALA A 217 -3.72 -10.90 8.52
N VAL A 218 -4.40 -9.94 7.88
CA VAL A 218 -5.69 -10.12 7.20
C VAL A 218 -5.53 -10.25 5.69
N GLY A 219 -4.32 -10.01 5.17
CA GLY A 219 -4.04 -10.14 3.75
C GLY A 219 -2.61 -10.57 3.45
N PHE A 220 -2.42 -11.00 2.21
CA PHE A 220 -1.15 -11.40 1.61
C PHE A 220 -0.96 -10.62 0.31
N GLY A 221 0.12 -9.85 0.21
CA GLY A 221 0.47 -9.07 -0.97
C GLY A 221 1.65 -9.71 -1.68
N PRO A 222 1.46 -10.69 -2.58
CA PRO A 222 2.55 -11.31 -3.31
C PRO A 222 2.99 -10.48 -4.51
N ALA A 223 4.24 -10.64 -4.95
CA ALA A 223 4.63 -10.18 -6.27
C ALA A 223 3.74 -10.85 -7.34
N ARG A 224 3.25 -10.07 -8.30
CA ARG A 224 2.27 -10.53 -9.30
C ARG A 224 2.63 -11.84 -10.02
N ARG A 225 3.93 -12.14 -10.18
CA ARG A 225 4.43 -13.36 -10.85
C ARG A 225 4.16 -14.64 -10.07
N LEU A 226 3.95 -14.53 -8.76
CA LEU A 226 3.72 -15.67 -7.87
C LEU A 226 2.24 -16.07 -7.80
N VAL A 227 1.35 -15.19 -8.29
CA VAL A 227 -0.09 -15.42 -8.19
C VAL A 227 -0.50 -16.56 -9.12
N SER A 228 -1.19 -17.52 -8.54
CA SER A 228 -1.80 -18.66 -9.23
C SER A 228 -3.15 -18.95 -8.58
N GLN A 229 -4.02 -19.69 -9.28
CA GLN A 229 -5.32 -20.09 -8.71
C GLN A 229 -5.14 -20.79 -7.36
N ARG A 230 -4.15 -21.68 -7.26
CA ARG A 230 -3.84 -22.41 -6.02
C ARG A 230 -3.48 -21.46 -4.87
N LEU A 231 -2.72 -20.39 -5.13
CA LEU A 231 -2.36 -19.40 -4.12
C LEU A 231 -3.59 -18.63 -3.65
N VAL A 232 -4.42 -18.17 -4.58
CA VAL A 232 -5.65 -17.43 -4.26
C VAL A 232 -6.60 -18.30 -3.43
N ASP A 233 -6.90 -19.51 -3.89
CA ASP A 233 -7.77 -20.45 -3.18
C ASP A 233 -7.25 -20.77 -1.77
N ALA A 234 -5.94 -21.01 -1.63
CA ALA A 234 -5.32 -21.33 -0.35
C ALA A 234 -5.33 -20.13 0.62
N ALA A 235 -5.17 -18.90 0.12
CA ALA A 235 -5.25 -17.68 0.91
C ALA A 235 -6.70 -17.42 1.36
N HIS A 236 -7.66 -17.50 0.44
CA HIS A 236 -9.08 -17.32 0.72
C HIS A 236 -9.63 -18.36 1.69
N ALA A 237 -9.20 -19.63 1.60
CA ALA A 237 -9.55 -20.67 2.56
C ALA A 237 -9.11 -20.35 4.00
N ARG A 238 -8.19 -19.39 4.18
CA ARG A 238 -7.70 -18.90 5.47
C ARG A 238 -8.24 -17.52 5.85
N GLY A 239 -9.10 -16.95 5.02
CA GLY A 239 -9.64 -15.59 5.19
C GLY A 239 -8.59 -14.50 4.98
N LEU A 240 -7.62 -14.74 4.10
CA LEU A 240 -6.62 -13.74 3.71
C LEU A 240 -7.00 -13.12 2.36
N ASP A 241 -7.11 -11.80 2.32
CA ASP A 241 -7.23 -11.04 1.05
C ASP A 241 -5.92 -11.13 0.26
N VAL A 242 -5.99 -11.18 -1.06
CA VAL A 242 -4.81 -11.26 -1.95
C VAL A 242 -4.66 -9.97 -2.75
N HIS A 243 -3.62 -9.20 -2.45
CA HIS A 243 -3.35 -7.88 -3.06
C HIS A 243 -2.01 -7.86 -3.82
N PRO A 244 -1.90 -8.41 -5.03
CA PRO A 244 -0.65 -8.44 -5.76
C PRO A 244 -0.09 -7.07 -6.15
N TYR A 245 1.24 -7.00 -6.23
CA TYR A 245 1.97 -5.80 -6.63
C TYR A 245 3.06 -6.08 -7.70
N THR A 246 3.53 -5.10 -8.47
CA THR A 246 2.77 -3.92 -8.97
C THR A 246 2.26 -4.26 -10.37
N VAL A 247 0.97 -4.01 -10.63
CA VAL A 247 0.23 -4.47 -11.82
C VAL A 247 -0.15 -3.27 -12.70
N ASN A 248 0.57 -3.05 -13.81
CA ASN A 248 0.36 -1.89 -14.69
C ASN A 248 -0.16 -2.22 -16.09
N ALA A 249 -0.03 -3.48 -16.51
CA ALA A 249 -0.44 -3.93 -17.83
C ALA A 249 -1.87 -4.48 -17.79
N GLU A 250 -2.78 -3.96 -18.63
CA GLU A 250 -4.19 -4.38 -18.67
C GLU A 250 -4.37 -5.90 -18.86
N PRO A 251 -3.61 -6.61 -19.72
CA PRO A 251 -3.74 -8.06 -19.82
C PRO A 251 -3.42 -8.79 -18.51
N VAL A 252 -2.50 -8.25 -17.70
CA VAL A 252 -2.16 -8.83 -16.39
C VAL A 252 -3.22 -8.48 -15.35
N MET A 253 -3.78 -7.27 -15.41
CA MET A 253 -4.93 -6.89 -14.56
C MET A 253 -6.11 -7.84 -14.81
N ALA A 254 -6.46 -8.08 -16.07
CA ALA A 254 -7.56 -9.00 -16.43
C ALA A 254 -7.28 -10.42 -15.96
N PHE A 255 -6.06 -10.93 -16.19
CA PHE A 255 -5.67 -12.26 -15.72
C PHE A 255 -5.78 -12.41 -14.19
N LEU A 256 -5.30 -11.43 -13.42
CA LEU A 256 -5.37 -11.49 -11.96
C LEU A 256 -6.80 -11.31 -11.44
N PHE A 257 -7.61 -10.49 -12.12
CA PHE A 257 -9.04 -10.38 -11.85
C PHE A 257 -9.75 -11.73 -12.03
N ASP A 258 -9.47 -12.44 -13.12
CA ASP A 258 -10.05 -13.77 -13.41
C ASP A 258 -9.62 -14.83 -12.38
N LEU A 259 -8.42 -14.70 -11.79
CA LEU A 259 -7.99 -15.56 -10.68
C LEU A 259 -8.71 -15.28 -9.36
N GLY A 260 -9.41 -14.15 -9.25
CA GLY A 260 -10.19 -13.78 -8.07
C GLY A 260 -9.41 -13.03 -6.99
N VAL A 261 -8.37 -12.25 -7.33
CA VAL A 261 -7.67 -11.43 -6.32
C VAL A 261 -8.57 -10.31 -5.79
N ASP A 262 -8.36 -9.90 -4.54
CA ASP A 262 -9.24 -8.93 -3.83
C ASP A 262 -8.84 -7.47 -4.06
N GLY A 263 -7.66 -7.22 -4.63
CA GLY A 263 -7.15 -5.89 -4.91
C GLY A 263 -5.85 -5.93 -5.71
N MET A 264 -5.44 -4.81 -6.28
CA MET A 264 -4.16 -4.73 -6.99
C MET A 264 -3.47 -3.39 -6.73
N PHE A 265 -2.17 -3.46 -6.42
CA PHE A 265 -1.31 -2.28 -6.45
C PHE A 265 -1.00 -1.92 -7.89
N THR A 266 -1.25 -0.68 -8.27
CA THR A 266 -1.00 -0.18 -9.63
C THR A 266 -0.52 1.26 -9.61
N ASP A 267 0.39 1.58 -10.52
CA ASP A 267 0.81 2.97 -10.80
C ASP A 267 -0.26 3.70 -11.65
N ARG A 268 -1.22 2.95 -12.21
CA ARG A 268 -2.22 3.41 -13.19
C ARG A 268 -3.66 3.23 -12.67
N PRO A 269 -4.07 3.92 -11.58
CA PRO A 269 -5.36 3.68 -10.95
C PRO A 269 -6.55 3.91 -11.90
N ALA A 270 -6.48 4.89 -12.82
CA ALA A 270 -7.52 5.08 -13.83
C ALA A 270 -7.71 3.87 -14.74
N ALA A 271 -6.62 3.22 -15.17
CA ALA A 271 -6.69 2.06 -16.06
C ALA A 271 -7.34 0.87 -15.36
N LEU A 272 -6.91 0.56 -14.13
CA LEU A 272 -7.52 -0.51 -13.34
C LEU A 272 -8.99 -0.22 -13.05
N ARG A 273 -9.33 1.00 -12.61
CA ARG A 273 -10.72 1.37 -12.35
C ARG A 273 -11.59 1.34 -13.61
N ALA A 274 -11.05 1.67 -14.77
CA ALA A 274 -11.77 1.56 -16.03
C ALA A 274 -12.02 0.09 -16.41
N MET A 275 -11.05 -0.79 -16.19
CA MET A 275 -11.20 -2.23 -16.42
C MET A 275 -12.30 -2.83 -15.53
N LEU A 276 -12.30 -2.52 -14.24
CA LEU A 276 -13.28 -3.06 -13.26
C LEU A 276 -14.72 -2.58 -13.47
N ARG A 277 -14.93 -1.55 -14.32
CA ARG A 277 -16.27 -1.03 -14.65
C ARG A 277 -16.87 -1.63 -15.93
N ARG A 278 -16.12 -2.46 -16.64
CA ARG A 278 -16.58 -3.16 -17.86
C ARG A 278 -17.41 -4.37 -17.49
#